data_AF-A0A022XQN9-F1
#
_entry.id   AF-A0A022XQN9-F1
#
_cell.length_a   1.000
_cell.length_b   1.000
_cell.length_c   1.000
_cell.angle_alpha   90.00
_cell.angle_beta   90.00
_cell.angle_gamma   90.00
#
_symmetry.space_group_name_H-M   'P 1'
#
loop_
_entity.id
_entity.type
_entity.pdbx_description
1 polymer ?
#
loop_
_entity_poly.entity_id
_entity_poly.type
_entity_poly.pdbx_seq_one_letter_code
_entity_poly.pdbx_strand_id
1 'polypeptide(L)'
;MEDSFGETQLVGIVERTPSTIEDFLNLIKTSMIFRASAPTLKNDASSRSHAICRIRIENKDHPDCPDGLLFLVDLAGSEAAADSKDHTPERMKETKDINSSLSMLKDCIRGRATWNINENTASGGTSSKHVHIPFRNTTLTKVLKHVFDVNSHRSCKTAVVACVSPSAIDVNQGKSSLRYAEMLRVQVPKLKPVVYDPAVPRTWTNKQLREWIVNNSGSPPVDPSHVAPTESGIQICKLPKSEFVSRCLKADGVRPEQARAFFDKIWQLHVDSRSLKTKSAATSEPKKPTIPFKERLKPGMFVRVTPQSPNDPIHFLMLLAPEGAFDQTRVAAKENGDGCGSKYICAAVAPSIMVDAYELFVSQQRIVRIEDMEAEVLMEYDSAMRYYFMTV
;
A
#
# COMPACT_ATOMS: atom_id res chain seq x y z
N MET A 1 -2.62 -0.42 1.97
CA MET A 1 -1.44 -1.31 2.06
C MET A 1 -0.40 -0.79 1.08
N GLU A 2 0.89 -0.99 1.32
CA GLU A 2 1.90 -0.73 0.27
C GLU A 2 2.09 -2.01 -0.53
N ASP A 3 2.07 -1.94 -1.86
CA ASP A 3 2.36 -3.08 -2.71
C ASP A 3 3.87 -3.34 -2.86
N SER A 4 4.22 -4.43 -3.54
CA SER A 4 5.60 -4.79 -3.84
C SER A 4 6.33 -3.81 -4.77
N PHE A 5 5.64 -2.77 -5.24
CA PHE A 5 6.18 -1.67 -6.02
C PHE A 5 6.32 -0.37 -5.21
N GLY A 6 5.95 -0.38 -3.92
CA GLY A 6 6.01 0.76 -3.01
C GLY A 6 4.87 1.76 -3.17
N GLU A 7 3.87 1.44 -4.00
CA GLU A 7 2.68 2.26 -4.23
C GLU A 7 1.64 1.99 -3.14
N THR A 8 0.92 3.04 -2.74
CA THR A 8 -0.15 2.90 -1.75
C THR A 8 -1.42 2.41 -2.42
N GLN A 9 -1.81 1.18 -2.12
CA GLN A 9 -3.07 0.58 -2.56
C GLN A 9 -4.16 0.74 -1.50
N LEU A 10 -5.31 1.24 -1.94
CA LEU A 10 -6.54 1.25 -1.15
C LEU A 10 -7.18 -0.14 -1.28
N VAL A 11 -7.26 -0.87 -0.17
CA VAL A 11 -7.84 -2.22 -0.14
C VAL A 11 -9.31 -2.11 0.19
N GLY A 12 -10.16 -2.90 -0.47
CA GLY A 12 -11.61 -2.93 -0.23
C GLY A 12 -12.39 -1.80 -0.90
N ILE A 13 -11.77 -1.07 -1.84
CA ILE A 13 -12.49 -0.09 -2.68
C ILE A 13 -13.08 -0.77 -3.92
N VAL A 14 -14.22 -0.27 -4.38
CA VAL A 14 -14.82 -0.67 -5.65
C VAL A 14 -14.50 0.41 -6.68
N GLU A 15 -13.81 0.03 -7.75
CA GLU A 15 -13.57 0.91 -8.90
C GLU A 15 -14.68 0.72 -9.94
N ARG A 16 -15.12 1.82 -10.56
CA ARG A 16 -16.16 1.84 -11.59
C ARG A 16 -15.64 2.62 -12.80
N THR A 17 -15.91 2.11 -13.99
CA THR A 17 -15.51 2.75 -15.25
C THR A 17 -16.74 3.39 -15.90
N PRO A 18 -16.97 4.70 -15.69
CA PRO A 18 -18.13 5.37 -16.27
C PRO A 18 -18.02 5.45 -17.79
N SER A 19 -19.14 5.31 -18.49
CA SER A 19 -19.17 5.40 -19.97
C SER A 19 -19.58 6.78 -20.48
N THR A 20 -20.26 7.59 -19.66
CA THR A 20 -20.69 8.96 -20.00
C THR A 20 -20.41 9.94 -18.86
N ILE A 21 -20.51 11.23 -19.16
CA ILE A 21 -20.36 12.30 -18.16
C ILE A 21 -21.48 12.19 -17.11
N GLU A 22 -22.70 11.89 -17.53
CA GLU A 22 -23.85 11.75 -16.63
C GLU A 22 -23.65 10.59 -15.66
N ASP A 23 -23.16 9.45 -16.15
CA ASP A 23 -22.82 8.29 -15.33
C ASP A 23 -21.73 8.63 -14.30
N PHE A 24 -20.66 9.30 -14.73
CA PHE A 24 -19.60 9.77 -13.84
C PHE A 24 -20.13 10.72 -12.75
N LEU A 25 -20.96 11.70 -13.11
CA LEU A 25 -21.56 12.63 -12.15
C LEU A 25 -22.53 11.92 -11.19
N ASN A 26 -23.28 10.92 -11.67
CA ASN A 26 -24.16 10.11 -10.83
C ASN A 26 -23.38 9.23 -9.85
N LEU A 27 -22.24 8.67 -10.26
CA LEU A 27 -21.33 7.96 -9.36
C LEU A 27 -20.81 8.89 -8.26
N ILE A 28 -20.40 10.12 -8.60
CA ILE A 28 -20.00 11.12 -7.60
C ILE A 28 -21.15 11.41 -6.64
N LYS A 29 -22.36 11.72 -7.14
CA LYS A 29 -23.53 12.00 -6.30
C LYS A 29 -23.84 10.84 -5.35
N THR A 30 -23.86 9.62 -5.86
CA THR A 30 -24.10 8.41 -5.06
C THR A 30 -23.00 8.21 -4.02
N SER A 31 -21.74 8.46 -4.38
CA SER A 31 -20.61 8.39 -3.45
C SER A 31 -20.73 9.39 -2.30
N MET A 32 -21.27 10.58 -2.55
CA MET A 32 -21.48 11.60 -1.52
C MET A 32 -22.57 11.21 -0.50
N ILE A 33 -23.51 10.33 -0.85
CA ILE A 33 -24.51 9.82 0.10
C ILE A 33 -23.83 9.04 1.23
N PHE A 34 -22.79 8.27 0.93
CA PHE A 34 -22.01 7.56 1.96
C PHE A 34 -21.25 8.49 2.90
N ARG A 35 -20.94 9.71 2.45
CA ARG A 35 -20.39 10.78 3.30
C ARG A 35 -21.49 11.45 4.14
N ALA A 36 -22.72 11.48 3.66
CA ALA A 36 -23.87 12.13 4.29
C ALA A 36 -24.54 11.30 5.41
N SER A 37 -23.80 10.45 6.13
CA SER A 37 -24.36 9.68 7.24
C SER A 37 -24.50 10.53 8.52
N ALA A 38 -25.76 10.83 8.87
CA ALA A 38 -26.28 11.43 10.10
C ALA A 38 -26.03 12.95 10.32
N PRO A 39 -26.94 13.84 9.86
CA PRO A 39 -27.05 15.18 10.44
C PRO A 39 -27.35 15.06 11.95
N THR A 40 -26.57 15.72 12.79
CA THR A 40 -26.92 15.91 14.20
C THR A 40 -26.96 17.40 14.54
N LEU A 41 -27.96 17.76 15.33
CA LEU A 41 -28.54 19.06 15.77
C LEU A 41 -27.71 20.36 15.74
N LYS A 42 -26.40 20.39 15.47
CA LYS A 42 -25.59 21.63 15.50
C LYS A 42 -24.54 21.79 14.39
N ASN A 43 -24.02 20.72 13.77
CA ASN A 43 -23.03 20.85 12.68
C ASN A 43 -23.44 20.02 11.46
N ASP A 44 -23.31 20.59 10.27
CA ASP A 44 -23.51 19.89 8.99
C ASP A 44 -22.63 18.63 8.94
N ALA A 45 -23.17 17.52 8.43
CA ALA A 45 -22.46 16.23 8.38
C ALA A 45 -21.19 16.33 7.50
N SER A 46 -21.15 17.30 6.58
CA SER A 46 -20.01 17.61 5.71
C SER A 46 -18.71 17.97 6.47
N SER A 47 -18.79 18.48 7.71
CA SER A 47 -17.64 18.95 8.47
C SER A 47 -16.89 17.88 9.28
N ARG A 48 -17.38 16.62 9.30
CA ARG A 48 -16.93 15.61 10.27
C ARG A 48 -16.18 14.41 9.71
N SER A 49 -16.01 14.36 8.40
CA SER A 49 -15.21 13.32 7.76
C SER A 49 -14.44 13.90 6.58
N HIS A 50 -13.18 13.50 6.44
CA HIS A 50 -12.42 13.75 5.23
C HIS A 50 -12.98 12.90 4.09
N ALA A 51 -13.16 13.48 2.91
CA ALA A 51 -13.53 12.76 1.70
C ALA A 51 -12.39 12.74 0.70
N ILE A 52 -12.13 11.58 0.11
CA ILE A 52 -11.10 11.40 -0.92
C ILE A 52 -11.75 10.72 -2.12
N CYS A 53 -11.82 11.43 -3.24
CA CYS A 53 -12.23 10.88 -4.52
C CYS A 53 -10.97 10.66 -5.38
N ARG A 54 -10.72 9.39 -5.75
CA ARG A 54 -9.59 9.01 -6.60
C ARG A 54 -10.13 8.66 -7.99
N ILE A 55 -9.67 9.39 -9.00
CA ILE A 55 -9.98 9.16 -10.41
C ILE A 55 -8.72 8.62 -11.08
N ARG A 56 -8.82 7.42 -11.66
CA ARG A 56 -7.74 6.81 -12.44
C ARG A 56 -7.97 7.09 -13.93
N ILE A 57 -6.94 7.57 -14.61
CA ILE A 57 -6.98 8.00 -16.01
C ILE A 57 -5.95 7.18 -16.78
N GLU A 58 -6.41 6.26 -17.61
CA GLU A 58 -5.56 5.45 -18.48
C GLU A 58 -5.30 6.21 -19.79
N ASN A 59 -4.05 6.25 -20.25
CA ASN A 59 -3.70 6.80 -21.56
C ASN A 59 -3.62 5.66 -22.59
N LYS A 60 -4.62 5.58 -23.48
CA LYS A 60 -4.68 4.53 -24.50
C LYS A 60 -3.66 4.71 -25.62
N ASP A 61 -3.20 5.94 -25.86
CA ASP A 61 -2.21 6.24 -26.91
C ASP A 61 -0.78 5.92 -26.45
N HIS A 62 -0.55 5.93 -25.13
CA HIS A 62 0.73 5.62 -24.49
C HIS A 62 0.53 4.54 -23.41
N PRO A 63 0.30 3.28 -23.80
CA PRO A 63 0.08 2.18 -22.86
C PRO A 63 1.32 1.84 -22.02
N ASP A 64 2.50 2.31 -22.44
CA ASP A 64 3.77 2.22 -21.72
C ASP A 64 3.90 3.23 -20.57
N CYS A 65 3.03 4.24 -20.53
CA CYS A 65 2.99 5.23 -19.47
C CYS A 65 2.12 4.74 -18.29
N PRO A 66 2.54 4.97 -17.04
CA PRO A 66 1.69 4.71 -15.88
C PRO A 66 0.39 5.53 -15.91
N ASP A 67 -0.72 4.92 -15.53
CA ASP A 67 -2.02 5.60 -15.39
C ASP A 67 -1.90 6.90 -14.59
N GLY A 68 -2.54 7.97 -15.05
CA GLY A 68 -2.75 9.19 -14.29
C GLY A 68 -3.67 8.95 -13.10
N LEU A 69 -3.38 9.61 -11.98
CA LEU A 69 -4.22 9.57 -10.78
C LEU A 69 -4.54 11.01 -10.38
N LEU A 70 -5.82 11.34 -10.37
CA LEU A 70 -6.32 12.60 -9.85
C LEU A 70 -6.97 12.33 -8.49
N PHE A 71 -6.50 13.02 -7.46
CA PHE A 71 -7.08 12.97 -6.13
C PHE A 71 -7.80 14.30 -5.87
N LEU A 72 -9.09 14.21 -5.58
CA LEU A 72 -9.88 15.32 -5.05
C LEU A 72 -10.09 15.05 -3.56
N VAL A 73 -9.56 15.93 -2.72
CA VAL A 73 -9.55 15.77 -1.28
C VAL A 73 -10.37 16.90 -0.67
N ASP A 74 -11.41 16.54 0.06
CA ASP A 74 -12.18 17.47 0.89
C ASP A 74 -11.85 17.19 2.35
N LEU A 75 -11.25 18.17 3.02
CA LEU A 75 -10.79 18.04 4.39
C LEU A 75 -11.88 18.51 5.34
N ALA A 76 -12.12 17.72 6.37
CA ALA A 76 -12.98 18.11 7.49
C ALA A 76 -12.47 19.42 8.13
N GLY A 77 -13.39 20.15 8.73
CA GLY A 77 -13.11 21.41 9.41
C GLY A 77 -12.08 21.25 10.52
N SER A 78 -11.19 22.24 10.67
CA SER A 78 -10.19 22.27 11.75
C SER A 78 -10.68 23.00 12.99
N GLU A 79 -11.93 23.46 13.00
CA GLU A 79 -12.54 24.13 14.13
C GLU A 79 -12.50 23.22 15.36
N ALA A 80 -11.95 23.75 16.44
CA ALA A 80 -12.08 23.11 17.74
C ALA A 80 -13.56 23.11 18.09
N ALA A 81 -14.09 21.96 18.50
CA ALA A 81 -15.38 21.90 19.19
C ALA A 81 -15.23 22.68 20.50
N ALA A 82 -15.43 24.00 20.45
CA ALA A 82 -15.41 24.89 21.61
C ALA A 82 -16.49 24.51 22.64
N ASP A 83 -17.43 23.65 22.24
CA ASP A 83 -18.58 23.19 23.03
C ASP A 83 -18.38 21.79 23.62
N SER A 84 -17.17 21.44 24.09
CA SER A 84 -16.87 20.11 24.68
C SER A 84 -17.78 19.68 25.84
N LYS A 85 -18.57 20.62 26.41
CA LYS A 85 -19.54 20.36 27.48
C LYS A 85 -20.75 19.53 27.05
N ASP A 86 -21.11 19.52 25.75
CA ASP A 86 -22.29 18.81 25.23
C ASP A 86 -21.94 17.58 24.36
N HIS A 87 -20.68 17.14 24.36
CA HIS A 87 -20.25 16.03 23.50
C HIS A 87 -20.44 14.67 24.16
N THR A 88 -21.07 13.72 23.45
CA THR A 88 -21.03 12.31 23.82
C THR A 88 -19.59 11.76 23.71
N PRO A 89 -19.23 10.69 24.43
CA PRO A 89 -17.90 10.07 24.34
C PRO A 89 -17.49 9.70 22.89
N GLU A 90 -18.43 9.21 22.09
CA GLU A 90 -18.22 8.87 20.68
C GLU A 90 -17.84 10.12 19.87
N ARG A 91 -18.50 11.23 20.17
CA ARG A 91 -18.28 12.51 19.49
C ARG A 91 -16.97 13.17 19.88
N MET A 92 -16.53 12.99 21.13
CA MET A 92 -15.19 13.39 21.56
C MET A 92 -14.12 12.59 20.81
N LYS A 93 -14.33 11.27 20.65
CA LYS A 93 -13.41 10.40 19.90
C LYS A 93 -13.32 10.81 18.43
N GLU A 94 -14.46 11.02 17.77
CA GLU A 94 -14.52 11.51 16.38
C GLU A 94 -13.76 12.84 16.21
N THR A 95 -14.02 13.80 17.11
CA THR A 95 -13.35 15.11 17.10
C THR A 95 -11.83 14.98 17.27
N LYS A 96 -11.39 14.07 18.14
CA LYS A 96 -9.96 13.78 18.35
C LYS A 96 -9.32 13.19 17.09
N ASP A 97 -10.00 12.29 16.40
CA ASP A 97 -9.48 11.64 15.19
C ASP A 97 -9.38 12.62 14.01
N ILE A 98 -10.36 13.52 13.85
CA ILE A 98 -10.32 14.62 12.86
C ILE A 98 -9.12 15.53 13.13
N ASN A 99 -8.96 15.99 14.37
CA ASN A 99 -7.85 16.88 14.73
C ASN A 99 -6.49 16.19 14.62
N SER A 100 -6.40 14.91 14.98
CA SER A 100 -5.17 14.12 14.85
C SER A 100 -4.74 14.00 13.38
N SER A 101 -5.68 13.67 12.48
CA SER A 101 -5.41 13.58 11.04
C SER A 101 -5.00 14.91 10.42
N LEU A 102 -5.66 16.02 10.76
CA LEU A 102 -5.29 17.36 10.30
C LEU A 102 -3.95 17.84 10.87
N SER A 103 -3.66 17.55 12.14
CA SER A 103 -2.35 17.88 12.74
C SER A 103 -1.23 17.13 12.06
N MET A 104 -1.40 15.83 11.79
CA MET A 104 -0.39 15.03 11.11
C MET A 104 -0.20 15.48 9.66
N LEU A 105 -1.28 15.88 8.98
CA LEU A 105 -1.20 16.46 7.64
C LEU A 105 -0.32 17.73 7.65
N LYS A 106 -0.52 18.62 8.62
CA LYS A 106 0.30 19.84 8.81
C LYS A 106 1.77 19.50 9.07
N ASP A 107 2.04 18.47 9.86
CA ASP A 107 3.42 18.00 10.09
C ASP A 107 4.08 17.46 8.82
N CYS A 108 3.32 16.74 7.98
CA CYS A 108 3.81 16.27 6.69
C CYS A 108 4.15 17.43 5.74
N ILE A 109 3.28 18.43 5.68
CA ILE A 109 3.48 19.67 4.90
C ILE A 109 4.75 20.38 5.35
N ARG A 110 4.90 20.59 6.66
CA ARG A 110 6.07 21.24 7.24
C ARG A 110 7.35 20.48 6.94
N GLY A 111 7.34 19.15 7.10
CA GLY A 111 8.48 18.30 6.74
C GLY A 111 8.86 18.42 5.26
N ARG A 112 7.87 18.43 4.36
CA ARG A 112 8.10 18.61 2.92
C ARG A 112 8.69 19.98 2.60
N ALA A 113 8.19 21.04 3.23
CA ALA A 113 8.69 22.41 3.05
C ALA A 113 10.16 22.53 3.54
N THR A 114 10.48 22.00 4.73
CA THR A 114 11.85 21.97 5.25
C THR A 114 12.80 21.19 4.34
N TRP A 115 12.36 20.06 3.78
CA TRP A 115 13.15 19.31 2.82
C TRP A 115 13.46 20.14 1.56
N ASN A 116 12.47 20.83 1.00
CA ASN A 116 12.66 21.67 -0.20
C ASN A 116 13.64 22.82 0.04
N ILE A 117 13.59 23.45 1.23
CA ILE A 117 14.55 24.48 1.62
C ILE A 117 15.96 23.88 1.68
N ASN A 118 16.12 22.74 2.36
CA ASN A 118 17.42 22.08 2.49
C ASN A 118 17.99 21.67 1.12
N GLU A 119 17.20 21.11 0.21
CA GLU A 119 17.66 20.75 -1.14
C GLU A 119 18.17 21.97 -1.92
N ASN A 120 17.43 23.09 -1.89
CA ASN A 120 17.82 24.32 -2.59
C ASN A 120 19.05 25.00 -2.00
N THR A 121 19.32 24.83 -0.71
CA THR A 121 20.50 25.39 -0.02
C THR A 121 21.73 24.48 -0.04
N ALA A 122 21.57 23.20 -0.40
CA ALA A 122 22.64 22.20 -0.40
C ALA A 122 23.58 22.27 -1.62
N SER A 123 23.53 23.34 -2.41
CA SER A 123 24.45 23.60 -3.54
C SER A 123 25.93 23.81 -3.13
N GLY A 124 26.32 23.45 -1.90
CA GLY A 124 27.65 23.63 -1.31
C GLY A 124 28.26 22.41 -0.62
N GLY A 125 27.85 21.18 -0.98
CA GLY A 125 28.58 19.95 -0.58
C GLY A 125 28.43 19.48 0.86
N THR A 126 27.71 20.21 1.72
CA THR A 126 27.40 19.77 3.08
C THR A 126 26.20 18.81 3.07
N SER A 127 26.33 17.64 3.70
CA SER A 127 25.33 16.58 3.74
C SER A 127 23.94 17.12 4.14
N SER A 128 22.97 17.03 3.22
CA SER A 128 21.60 17.47 3.49
C SER A 128 21.06 16.70 4.71
N LYS A 129 20.67 17.42 5.78
CA LYS A 129 20.02 16.80 6.93
C LYS A 129 18.81 16.00 6.44
N HIS A 130 18.78 14.69 6.75
CA HIS A 130 17.66 13.83 6.42
C HIS A 130 16.40 14.34 7.12
N VAL A 131 15.41 14.81 6.35
CA VAL A 131 14.13 15.30 6.87
C VAL A 131 13.13 14.15 6.89
N HIS A 132 12.80 13.66 8.08
CA HIS A 132 11.76 12.65 8.25
C HIS A 132 10.36 13.27 8.13
N ILE A 133 9.52 12.70 7.27
CA ILE A 133 8.14 13.16 7.03
C ILE A 133 7.16 12.10 7.56
N PRO A 134 6.32 12.38 8.57
CA PRO A 134 5.55 11.38 9.31
C PRO A 134 4.23 10.96 8.64
N PHE A 135 4.23 10.72 7.32
CA PHE A 135 3.00 10.38 6.59
C PHE A 135 2.39 9.04 6.98
N ARG A 136 3.12 8.19 7.71
CA ARG A 136 2.65 6.87 8.17
C ARG A 136 1.78 6.90 9.44
N ASN A 137 1.57 8.05 10.05
CA ASN A 137 0.95 8.09 11.38
C ASN A 137 -0.58 8.10 11.35
N THR A 138 -1.21 8.56 10.25
CA THR A 138 -2.67 8.58 10.11
C THR A 138 -3.11 7.99 8.78
N THR A 139 -4.35 7.49 8.70
CA THR A 139 -4.88 6.93 7.44
C THR A 139 -4.88 7.97 6.33
N LEU A 140 -5.32 9.21 6.61
CA LEU A 140 -5.32 10.31 5.65
C LEU A 140 -3.92 10.54 5.05
N THR A 141 -2.90 10.69 5.90
CA THR A 141 -1.53 10.94 5.43
C THR A 141 -0.91 9.73 4.73
N LYS A 142 -1.31 8.50 5.06
CA LYS A 142 -0.91 7.29 4.32
C LYS A 142 -1.47 7.30 2.90
N VAL A 143 -2.75 7.61 2.73
CA VAL A 143 -3.38 7.70 1.41
C VAL A 143 -2.73 8.81 0.57
N LEU A 144 -2.38 9.92 1.21
CA LEU A 144 -1.71 11.05 0.58
C LEU A 144 -0.18 10.94 0.56
N LYS A 145 0.41 9.75 0.80
CA LYS A 145 1.86 9.54 0.77
C LYS A 145 2.51 10.12 -0.50
N HIS A 146 1.87 9.93 -1.65
CA HIS A 146 2.37 10.40 -2.95
C HIS A 146 2.56 11.92 -3.04
N VAL A 147 1.88 12.71 -2.19
CA VAL A 147 2.04 14.17 -2.09
C VAL A 147 3.31 14.54 -1.32
N PHE A 148 3.66 13.74 -0.32
CA PHE A 148 4.69 14.07 0.67
C PHE A 148 6.01 13.31 0.45
N ASP A 149 5.97 12.16 -0.21
CA ASP A 149 7.12 11.29 -0.38
C ASP A 149 8.14 11.91 -1.35
N VAL A 150 9.27 12.34 -0.80
CA VAL A 150 10.38 12.97 -1.52
C VAL A 150 11.16 11.98 -2.38
N ASN A 151 11.03 10.68 -2.09
CA ASN A 151 11.70 9.60 -2.82
C ASN A 151 10.78 8.94 -3.85
N SER A 152 9.55 9.46 -4.00
CA SER A 152 8.60 8.99 -5.00
C SER A 152 9.16 9.23 -6.40
N HIS A 153 9.08 8.20 -7.24
CA HIS A 153 9.47 8.27 -8.66
C HIS A 153 8.35 8.88 -9.52
N ARG A 154 7.17 9.07 -8.93
CA ARG A 154 6.00 9.60 -9.62
C ARG A 154 5.90 11.10 -9.39
N SER A 155 5.80 11.85 -10.48
CA SER A 155 5.51 13.29 -10.40
C SER A 155 4.13 13.49 -9.79
N CYS A 156 4.06 14.27 -8.72
CA CYS A 156 2.81 14.73 -8.12
C CYS A 156 2.77 16.26 -8.20
N LYS A 157 1.68 16.78 -8.76
CA LYS A 157 1.35 18.20 -8.69
C LYS A 157 0.19 18.36 -7.71
N THR A 158 0.33 19.27 -6.78
CA THR A 158 -0.67 19.50 -5.74
C THR A 158 -1.15 20.94 -5.81
N ALA A 159 -2.46 21.11 -5.94
CA ALA A 159 -3.13 22.39 -5.78
C ALA A 159 -3.95 22.35 -4.49
N VAL A 160 -3.93 23.44 -3.73
CA VAL A 160 -4.67 23.55 -2.47
C VAL A 160 -5.55 24.78 -2.52
N VAL A 161 -6.83 24.58 -2.18
CA VAL A 161 -7.81 25.66 -2.05
C VAL A 161 -8.03 25.90 -0.56
N ALA A 162 -7.70 27.11 -0.09
CA ALA A 162 -7.91 27.51 1.29
C ALA A 162 -9.20 28.35 1.38
N CYS A 163 -10.19 27.86 2.10
CA CYS A 163 -11.43 28.59 2.37
C CYS A 163 -11.26 29.43 3.63
N VAL A 164 -11.57 30.72 3.56
CA VAL A 164 -11.45 31.66 4.68
C VAL A 164 -12.78 32.38 4.89
N SER A 165 -13.27 32.35 6.13
CA SER A 165 -14.45 33.10 6.55
C SER A 165 -14.10 34.59 6.74
N PRO A 166 -14.93 35.53 6.26
CA PRO A 166 -14.74 36.95 6.49
C PRO A 166 -15.14 37.39 7.92
N SER A 167 -15.66 36.48 8.75
CA SER A 167 -16.11 36.81 10.11
C SER A 167 -14.96 37.20 11.03
N ALA A 168 -15.17 38.25 11.84
CA ALA A 168 -14.21 38.69 12.86
C ALA A 168 -13.91 37.60 13.90
N ILE A 169 -14.87 36.73 14.19
CA ILE A 169 -14.74 35.63 15.15
C ILE A 169 -13.76 34.57 14.63
N ASP A 170 -13.67 34.40 13.32
CA ASP A 170 -12.86 33.35 12.66
C ASP A 170 -11.45 33.81 12.30
N VAL A 171 -11.07 35.06 12.59
CA VAL A 171 -9.78 35.66 12.16
C VAL A 171 -8.58 34.80 12.53
N ASN A 172 -8.56 34.21 13.73
CA ASN A 172 -7.45 33.37 14.17
C ASN A 172 -7.39 32.05 13.37
N GLN A 173 -8.54 31.45 13.06
CA GLN A 173 -8.61 30.23 12.26
C GLN A 173 -8.27 30.50 10.79
N GLY A 174 -8.72 31.64 10.24
CA GLY A 174 -8.35 32.11 8.91
C GLY A 174 -6.84 32.32 8.77
N LYS A 175 -6.20 33.01 9.73
CA LYS A 175 -4.73 33.19 9.78
C LYS A 175 -3.99 31.86 9.83
N SER A 176 -4.47 30.92 10.64
CA SER A 176 -3.90 29.58 10.75
C SER A 176 -3.95 28.85 9.40
N SER A 177 -5.12 28.82 8.76
CA SER A 177 -5.33 28.19 7.46
C SER A 177 -4.43 28.77 6.36
N LEU A 178 -4.32 30.10 6.30
CA LEU A 178 -3.46 30.79 5.32
C LEU A 178 -1.97 30.48 5.52
N ARG A 179 -1.48 30.42 6.77
CA ARG A 179 -0.08 30.04 7.05
C ARG A 179 0.25 28.65 6.53
N TYR A 180 -0.67 27.69 6.65
CA TYR A 180 -0.44 26.34 6.11
C TYR A 180 -0.49 26.31 4.58
N ALA A 181 -1.42 27.05 3.98
CA ALA A 181 -1.49 27.19 2.52
C ALA A 181 -0.21 27.81 1.94
N GLU A 182 0.37 28.80 2.62
CA GLU A 182 1.64 29.41 2.23
C GLU A 182 2.81 28.41 2.23
N MET A 183 2.91 27.55 3.25
CA MET A 183 3.98 26.53 3.34
C MET A 183 3.95 25.52 2.19
N LEU A 184 2.78 25.28 1.60
CA LEU A 184 2.60 24.40 0.45
C LEU A 184 3.02 25.03 -0.88
N ARG A 185 3.25 26.35 -0.90
CA ARG A 185 3.73 27.07 -2.09
C ARG A 185 5.21 26.78 -2.29
N VAL A 186 5.49 25.59 -2.78
CA VAL A 186 6.84 25.12 -3.13
C VAL A 186 7.00 25.12 -4.64
N GLN A 187 8.23 25.37 -5.12
CA GLN A 187 8.51 25.22 -6.54
C GLN A 187 8.32 23.75 -6.93
N VAL A 188 7.66 23.51 -8.06
CA VAL A 188 7.52 22.15 -8.61
C VAL A 188 8.93 21.61 -8.84
N PRO A 189 9.36 20.54 -8.13
CA PRO A 189 10.68 20.00 -8.32
C PRO A 189 10.87 19.60 -9.78
N LYS A 190 11.99 20.00 -10.38
CA LYS A 190 12.33 19.57 -11.74
C LYS A 190 12.54 18.05 -11.71
N LEU A 191 11.87 17.34 -12.62
CA LEU A 191 12.05 15.91 -12.76
C LEU A 191 13.52 15.63 -13.06
N LYS A 192 14.18 14.86 -12.19
CA LYS A 192 15.48 14.27 -12.52
C LYS A 192 15.19 13.17 -13.55
N PRO A 193 15.81 13.18 -14.74
CA PRO A 193 15.60 12.13 -15.72
C PRO A 193 15.98 10.79 -15.10
N VAL A 194 15.15 9.77 -15.33
CA VAL A 194 15.45 8.42 -14.86
C VAL A 194 16.64 7.91 -15.66
N VAL A 195 17.76 7.69 -14.97
CA VAL A 195 18.98 7.12 -15.56
C VAL A 195 18.80 5.61 -15.65
N TYR A 196 19.11 5.04 -16.81
CA TYR A 196 19.06 3.59 -17.02
C TYR A 196 20.06 2.87 -16.11
N ASP A 197 19.58 1.83 -15.43
CA ASP A 197 20.37 0.93 -14.61
C ASP A 197 19.94 -0.52 -14.88
N PRO A 198 20.84 -1.38 -15.39
CA PRO A 198 20.52 -2.78 -15.71
C PRO A 198 20.19 -3.65 -14.49
N ALA A 199 20.44 -3.18 -13.26
CA ALA A 199 20.03 -3.88 -12.03
C ALA A 199 18.66 -3.41 -11.52
N VAL A 200 18.06 -2.38 -12.11
CA VAL A 200 16.82 -1.76 -11.63
C VAL A 200 15.78 -1.73 -12.76
N PRO A 201 14.90 -2.75 -12.86
CA PRO A 201 13.89 -2.86 -13.92
C PRO A 201 13.01 -1.63 -14.10
N ARG A 202 12.79 -0.87 -13.02
CA ARG A 202 12.01 0.38 -13.05
C ARG A 202 12.60 1.46 -13.97
N THR A 203 13.90 1.39 -14.25
CA THR A 203 14.58 2.37 -15.11
C THR A 203 14.53 2.01 -16.58
N TRP A 204 14.01 0.83 -16.93
CA TRP A 204 14.07 0.32 -18.30
C TRP A 204 12.90 0.81 -19.13
N THR A 205 13.22 1.43 -20.26
CA THR A 205 12.29 1.66 -21.37
C THR A 205 11.87 0.33 -22.02
N ASN A 206 10.80 0.33 -22.81
CA ASN A 206 10.38 -0.86 -23.57
C ASN A 206 11.52 -1.40 -24.46
N LYS A 207 12.28 -0.52 -25.10
CA LYS A 207 13.45 -0.91 -25.92
C LYS A 207 14.49 -1.69 -25.10
N GLN A 208 14.88 -1.16 -23.95
CA GLN A 208 15.86 -1.79 -23.06
C GLN A 208 15.34 -3.11 -22.48
N LEU A 209 14.05 -3.17 -22.14
CA LEU A 209 13.43 -4.42 -21.70
C LEU A 209 13.50 -5.48 -22.80
N ARG A 210 13.16 -5.13 -24.05
CA ARG A 210 13.18 -6.09 -25.17
C ARG A 210 14.60 -6.60 -25.44
N GLU A 211 15.61 -5.74 -25.39
CA GLU A 211 17.02 -6.13 -25.46
C GLU A 211 17.40 -7.09 -24.32
N TRP A 212 16.94 -6.79 -23.10
CA TRP A 212 17.17 -7.68 -21.96
C TRP A 212 16.48 -9.05 -22.13
N ILE A 213 15.25 -9.10 -22.68
CA ILE A 213 14.52 -10.34 -22.94
C ILE A 213 15.30 -11.24 -23.91
N VAL A 214 15.81 -10.69 -25.02
CA VAL A 214 16.61 -11.47 -25.99
C VAL A 214 17.82 -12.11 -25.31
N ASN A 215 18.51 -11.37 -24.45
CA ASN A 215 19.73 -11.85 -23.79
C ASN A 215 19.48 -12.82 -22.63
N ASN A 216 18.25 -12.90 -22.11
CA ASN A 216 17.96 -13.60 -20.84
C ASN A 216 16.86 -14.66 -20.93
N SER A 217 16.19 -14.80 -22.07
CA SER A 217 15.03 -15.69 -22.25
C SER A 217 15.35 -17.19 -22.41
N GLY A 218 16.64 -17.55 -22.46
CA GLY A 218 17.09 -18.94 -22.53
C GLY A 218 17.13 -19.49 -23.96
N SER A 219 17.00 -20.82 -24.11
CA SER A 219 17.01 -21.50 -25.41
C SER A 219 15.85 -22.51 -25.50
N PRO A 220 14.94 -22.38 -26.48
CA PRO A 220 14.89 -21.35 -27.52
C PRO A 220 14.58 -19.96 -26.95
N PRO A 221 15.05 -18.87 -27.59
CA PRO A 221 14.80 -17.52 -27.13
C PRO A 221 13.30 -17.19 -27.24
N VAL A 222 12.78 -16.47 -26.26
CA VAL A 222 11.40 -16.00 -26.29
C VAL A 222 11.33 -14.72 -27.13
N ASP A 223 10.31 -14.62 -27.99
CA ASP A 223 10.09 -13.43 -28.81
C ASP A 223 9.67 -12.22 -27.94
N PRO A 224 10.48 -11.14 -27.88
CA PRO A 224 10.16 -9.94 -27.11
C PRO A 224 8.88 -9.24 -27.58
N SER A 225 8.49 -9.39 -28.85
CA SER A 225 7.28 -8.78 -29.40
C SER A 225 5.99 -9.37 -28.82
N HIS A 226 6.02 -10.66 -28.46
CA HIS A 226 4.90 -11.33 -27.81
C HIS A 226 4.83 -11.03 -26.30
N VAL A 227 5.99 -10.98 -25.64
CA VAL A 227 6.09 -10.82 -24.19
C VAL A 227 5.86 -9.37 -23.77
N ALA A 228 6.57 -8.44 -24.39
CA ALA A 228 6.60 -7.02 -24.06
C ALA A 228 6.39 -6.13 -25.30
N PRO A 229 5.22 -6.22 -25.96
CA PRO A 229 4.91 -5.38 -27.13
C PRO A 229 5.07 -3.89 -26.81
N THR A 230 4.61 -3.45 -25.65
CA THR A 230 4.59 -2.03 -25.24
C THR A 230 5.12 -1.81 -23.83
N GLU A 231 5.26 -2.85 -23.01
CA GLU A 231 5.56 -2.74 -21.59
C GLU A 231 6.98 -2.26 -21.34
N SER A 232 7.15 -1.37 -20.35
CA SER A 232 8.43 -1.02 -19.74
C SER A 232 8.85 -2.05 -18.69
N GLY A 233 10.09 -1.96 -18.18
CA GLY A 233 10.62 -2.93 -17.21
C GLY A 233 9.85 -2.99 -15.88
N ILE A 234 9.15 -1.92 -15.47
CA ILE A 234 8.26 -1.98 -14.30
C ILE A 234 6.89 -2.57 -14.64
N GLN A 235 6.39 -2.31 -15.84
CA GLN A 235 5.06 -2.76 -16.26
C GLN A 235 5.06 -4.28 -16.48
N ILE A 236 6.14 -4.83 -17.05
CA ILE A 236 6.26 -6.26 -17.22
C ILE A 236 6.29 -7.01 -15.87
N CYS A 237 6.93 -6.43 -14.83
CA CYS A 237 6.91 -6.99 -13.48
C CYS A 237 5.52 -6.94 -12.83
N LYS A 238 4.63 -6.05 -13.29
CA LYS A 238 3.24 -5.95 -12.81
C LYS A 238 2.29 -6.91 -13.52
N LEU A 239 2.73 -7.55 -14.61
CA LEU A 239 1.87 -8.49 -15.31
C LEU A 239 1.59 -9.72 -14.44
N PRO A 240 0.35 -10.20 -14.44
CA PRO A 240 0.00 -11.52 -13.93
C PRO A 240 0.97 -12.60 -14.43
N LYS A 241 1.55 -13.42 -13.54
CA LYS A 241 2.50 -14.49 -13.93
C LYS A 241 1.93 -15.41 -15.01
N SER A 242 0.64 -15.74 -14.91
CA SER A 242 -0.09 -16.54 -15.90
C SER A 242 -0.18 -15.87 -17.27
N GLU A 243 -0.42 -14.56 -17.31
CA GLU A 243 -0.45 -13.80 -18.55
C GLU A 243 0.94 -13.71 -19.19
N PHE A 244 1.97 -13.44 -18.38
CA PHE A 244 3.35 -13.43 -18.86
C PHE A 244 3.75 -14.78 -19.48
N VAL A 245 3.44 -15.89 -18.78
CA VAL A 245 3.71 -17.24 -19.29
C VAL A 245 2.95 -17.50 -20.59
N SER A 246 1.67 -17.16 -20.65
CA SER A 246 0.85 -17.30 -21.86
C SER A 246 1.45 -16.55 -23.05
N ARG A 247 1.97 -15.34 -22.83
CA ARG A 247 2.67 -14.56 -23.86
C ARG A 247 3.96 -15.22 -24.33
N CYS A 248 4.75 -15.80 -23.42
CA CYS A 248 5.98 -16.51 -23.78
C CYS A 248 5.71 -17.76 -24.63
N LEU A 249 4.63 -18.49 -24.35
CA LEU A 249 4.25 -19.72 -25.06
C LEU A 249 3.79 -19.49 -26.51
N LYS A 250 3.58 -18.25 -26.93
CA LYS A 250 3.31 -17.91 -28.34
C LYS A 250 4.53 -18.08 -29.23
N ALA A 251 5.74 -18.15 -28.66
CA ALA A 251 6.96 -18.41 -29.40
C ALA A 251 7.18 -19.93 -29.54
N ASP A 252 7.57 -20.36 -30.74
CA ASP A 252 7.73 -21.78 -31.05
C ASP A 252 8.83 -22.44 -30.19
N GLY A 253 8.48 -23.56 -29.56
CA GLY A 253 9.41 -24.39 -28.78
C GLY A 253 9.68 -23.93 -27.34
N VAL A 254 9.07 -22.84 -26.88
CA VAL A 254 9.19 -22.39 -25.48
C VAL A 254 8.38 -23.29 -24.55
N ARG A 255 9.00 -23.81 -23.49
CA ARG A 255 8.34 -24.65 -22.49
C ARG A 255 7.70 -23.83 -21.36
N PRO A 256 6.59 -24.27 -20.76
CA PRO A 256 5.97 -23.57 -19.62
C PRO A 256 6.92 -23.36 -18.44
N GLU A 257 7.78 -24.34 -18.14
CA GLU A 257 8.76 -24.26 -17.05
C GLU A 257 9.81 -23.18 -17.32
N GLN A 258 10.25 -23.07 -18.58
CA GLN A 258 11.18 -22.02 -19.02
C GLN A 258 10.55 -20.63 -18.86
N ALA A 259 9.29 -20.46 -19.28
CA ALA A 259 8.57 -19.19 -19.15
C ALA A 259 8.38 -18.78 -17.68
N ARG A 260 8.08 -19.75 -16.79
CA ARG A 260 7.97 -19.51 -15.34
C ARG A 260 9.31 -19.08 -14.74
N ALA A 261 10.38 -19.83 -15.03
CA ALA A 261 11.72 -19.48 -14.55
C ALA A 261 12.19 -18.12 -15.07
N PHE A 262 11.80 -17.76 -16.30
CA PHE A 262 12.10 -16.46 -16.88
C PHE A 262 11.36 -15.31 -16.18
N PHE A 263 10.08 -15.51 -15.84
CA PHE A 263 9.33 -14.56 -15.01
C PHE A 263 9.98 -14.40 -13.62
N ASP A 264 10.35 -15.51 -12.98
CA ASP A 264 10.96 -15.49 -11.65
C ASP A 264 12.30 -14.75 -11.66
N LYS A 265 13.06 -14.83 -12.77
CA LYS A 265 14.31 -14.07 -12.95
C LYS A 265 14.10 -12.55 -12.95
N ILE A 266 13.14 -12.05 -13.72
CA ILE A 266 12.87 -10.60 -13.77
C ILE A 266 12.22 -10.10 -12.48
N TRP A 267 11.38 -10.93 -11.85
CA TRP A 267 10.80 -10.65 -10.54
C TRP A 267 11.87 -10.56 -9.45
N GLN A 268 12.79 -11.52 -9.38
CA GLN A 268 13.90 -11.50 -8.43
C GLN A 268 14.76 -10.24 -8.61
N LEU A 269 15.03 -9.85 -9.85
CA LEU A 269 15.78 -8.62 -10.14
C LEU A 269 15.06 -7.36 -9.60
N HIS A 270 13.73 -7.31 -9.71
CA HIS A 270 12.94 -6.24 -9.10
C HIS A 270 13.03 -6.27 -7.56
N VAL A 271 12.92 -7.45 -6.94
CA VAL A 271 13.06 -7.61 -5.47
C VAL A 271 14.44 -7.16 -5.00
N ASP A 272 15.51 -7.61 -5.66
CA ASP A 272 16.90 -7.26 -5.33
C ASP A 272 17.15 -5.76 -5.47
N SER A 273 16.58 -5.12 -6.51
CA SER A 273 16.67 -3.67 -6.71
C SER A 273 16.09 -2.85 -5.55
N ARG A 274 15.11 -3.42 -4.82
CA ARG A 274 14.54 -2.80 -3.62
C ARG A 274 15.48 -2.95 -2.42
N SER A 275 16.12 -4.10 -2.27
CA SER A 275 17.09 -4.35 -1.19
C SER A 275 18.37 -3.52 -1.35
N LEU A 276 18.79 -3.21 -2.58
CA LEU A 276 19.94 -2.33 -2.86
C LEU A 276 19.73 -0.91 -2.31
N LYS A 277 18.50 -0.37 -2.39
CA LYS A 277 18.14 0.91 -1.74
C LYS A 277 18.12 0.83 -0.21
N THR A 278 17.88 -0.35 0.36
CA THR A 278 17.98 -0.56 1.81
C THR A 278 19.45 -0.63 2.26
N LYS A 279 20.34 -1.20 1.43
CA LYS A 279 21.78 -1.29 1.71
C LYS A 279 22.50 0.08 1.68
N SER A 280 22.02 1.05 0.89
CA SER A 280 22.56 2.43 0.95
C SER A 280 22.13 3.22 2.20
N ALA A 281 21.22 2.67 3.02
CA ALA A 281 20.74 3.27 4.27
C ALA A 281 20.93 2.37 5.50
N ALA A 282 21.46 1.16 5.35
CA ALA A 282 21.70 0.24 6.46
C ALA A 282 22.87 -0.71 6.16
N THR A 283 24.02 -0.44 6.75
CA THR A 283 25.01 -1.46 7.10
C THR A 283 24.44 -2.32 8.24
N SER A 284 23.59 -3.27 7.88
CA SER A 284 23.37 -4.48 8.67
C SER A 284 22.68 -5.50 7.80
N GLU A 285 23.35 -6.65 7.61
CA GLU A 285 22.72 -7.85 7.06
C GLU A 285 21.48 -8.21 7.88
N PRO A 286 20.42 -8.78 7.27
CA PRO A 286 19.33 -9.33 8.04
C PRO A 286 19.86 -10.52 8.84
N LYS A 287 20.20 -10.26 10.11
CA LYS A 287 20.49 -11.32 11.06
C LYS A 287 19.26 -12.23 11.08
N LYS A 288 19.48 -13.54 10.90
CA LYS A 288 18.46 -14.56 11.22
C LYS A 288 17.85 -14.18 12.58
N PRO A 289 16.52 -14.14 12.71
CA PRO A 289 15.89 -13.71 13.94
C PRO A 289 16.42 -14.58 15.09
N THR A 290 16.97 -13.94 16.12
CA THR A 290 17.59 -14.59 17.28
C THR A 290 16.57 -15.33 18.16
N ILE A 291 15.28 -15.11 17.91
CA ILE A 291 14.15 -15.64 18.68
C ILE A 291 13.61 -16.91 17.97
N PRO A 292 13.43 -18.04 18.69
CA PRO A 292 12.87 -19.27 18.14
C PRO A 292 11.53 -19.06 17.42
N PHE A 293 11.27 -19.80 16.33
CA PHE A 293 10.06 -19.66 15.49
C PHE A 293 8.75 -19.61 16.28
N LYS A 294 8.58 -20.54 17.23
CA LYS A 294 7.35 -20.68 18.03
C LYS A 294 7.08 -19.47 18.95
N GLU A 295 8.12 -18.71 19.28
CA GLU A 295 8.00 -17.48 20.09
C GLU A 295 7.73 -16.23 19.23
N ARG A 296 7.80 -16.34 17.90
CA ARG A 296 7.54 -15.24 16.95
C ARG A 296 6.12 -15.20 16.39
N LEU A 297 5.31 -16.20 16.70
CA LEU A 297 3.96 -16.37 16.13
C LEU A 297 3.08 -15.17 16.48
N LYS A 298 2.42 -14.60 15.47
CA LYS A 298 1.51 -13.46 15.62
C LYS A 298 0.38 -13.52 14.58
N PRO A 299 -0.78 -12.91 14.87
CA PRO A 299 -1.85 -12.75 13.90
C PRO A 299 -1.34 -12.22 12.55
N GLY A 300 -1.85 -12.81 11.47
CA GLY A 300 -1.47 -12.49 10.09
C GLY A 300 -0.28 -13.28 9.53
N MET A 301 0.39 -14.11 10.33
CA MET A 301 1.41 -15.04 9.81
C MET A 301 0.76 -16.26 9.16
N PHE A 302 1.37 -16.76 8.09
CA PHE A 302 1.05 -18.06 7.51
C PHE A 302 2.02 -19.10 8.06
N VAL A 303 1.49 -20.28 8.40
CA VAL A 303 2.26 -21.38 8.97
C VAL A 303 1.94 -22.68 8.27
N ARG A 304 2.95 -23.54 8.16
CA ARG A 304 2.77 -24.94 7.81
C ARG A 304 2.51 -25.74 9.09
N VAL A 305 1.52 -26.62 9.03
CA VAL A 305 1.11 -27.45 10.18
C VAL A 305 1.21 -28.93 9.84
N THR A 306 1.51 -29.74 10.86
CA THR A 306 1.49 -31.19 10.72
C THR A 306 0.03 -31.68 10.58
N PRO A 307 -0.31 -32.47 9.55
CA PRO A 307 -1.67 -32.98 9.36
C PRO A 307 -2.11 -33.83 10.55
N GLN A 308 -3.31 -33.59 11.10
CA GLN A 308 -3.86 -34.40 12.19
C GLN A 308 -4.43 -35.74 11.70
N SER A 309 -4.69 -35.87 10.40
CA SER A 309 -5.12 -37.12 9.77
C SER A 309 -4.50 -37.28 8.37
N PRO A 310 -4.31 -38.52 7.87
CA PRO A 310 -3.74 -38.76 6.54
C PRO A 310 -4.54 -38.17 5.37
N ASN A 311 -5.83 -37.86 5.60
CA ASN A 311 -6.75 -37.30 4.61
C ASN A 311 -7.05 -35.81 4.84
N ASP A 312 -6.31 -35.09 5.69
CA ASP A 312 -6.53 -33.65 5.87
C ASP A 312 -5.88 -32.86 4.73
N PRO A 313 -6.66 -32.21 3.84
CA PRO A 313 -6.12 -31.52 2.67
C PRO A 313 -5.48 -30.16 3.00
N ILE A 314 -5.53 -29.72 4.26
CA ILE A 314 -5.11 -28.37 4.68
C ILE A 314 -3.75 -28.46 5.37
N HIS A 315 -2.70 -28.08 4.64
CA HIS A 315 -1.32 -28.02 5.15
C HIS A 315 -0.90 -26.62 5.62
N PHE A 316 -1.64 -25.59 5.20
CA PHE A 316 -1.30 -24.20 5.44
C PHE A 316 -2.43 -23.49 6.18
N LEU A 317 -2.06 -22.66 7.14
CA LEU A 317 -3.01 -21.91 7.95
C LEU A 317 -2.56 -20.46 8.13
N MET A 318 -3.51 -19.54 8.20
CA MET A 318 -3.26 -18.16 8.63
C MET A 318 -3.67 -17.97 10.09
N LEU A 319 -2.76 -17.45 10.92
CA LEU A 319 -3.06 -17.14 12.32
C LEU A 319 -4.03 -15.96 12.41
N LEU A 320 -5.21 -16.15 13.00
CA LEU A 320 -6.18 -15.07 13.19
C LEU A 320 -6.00 -14.39 14.54
N ALA A 321 -6.00 -15.17 15.61
CA ALA A 321 -5.89 -14.66 16.98
C ALA A 321 -5.43 -15.78 17.93
N PRO A 322 -4.80 -15.44 19.07
CA PRO A 322 -4.64 -16.38 20.18
C PRO A 322 -6.00 -16.86 20.67
N GLU A 323 -6.08 -18.12 21.10
CA GLU A 323 -7.30 -18.67 21.71
C GLU A 323 -7.70 -17.84 22.95
N GLY A 324 -8.97 -17.41 23.01
CA GLY A 324 -9.47 -16.60 24.13
C GLY A 324 -9.17 -15.10 24.08
N ALA A 325 -8.59 -14.58 22.98
CA ALA A 325 -8.29 -13.14 22.82
C ALA A 325 -9.51 -12.20 22.97
N PHE A 326 -10.73 -12.73 22.86
CA PHE A 326 -11.99 -11.97 22.93
C PHE A 326 -12.84 -12.29 24.17
N ASP A 327 -12.34 -13.11 25.09
CA ASP A 327 -13.08 -13.51 26.29
C ASP A 327 -12.88 -12.49 27.42
N GLN A 328 -13.88 -11.63 27.65
CA GLN A 328 -13.80 -10.52 28.61
C GLN A 328 -13.61 -11.00 30.06
N THR A 329 -13.96 -12.25 30.37
CA THR A 329 -13.81 -12.84 31.71
C THR A 329 -12.36 -13.24 32.03
N ARG A 330 -11.49 -13.35 31.01
CA ARG A 330 -10.10 -13.83 31.15
C ARG A 330 -9.04 -12.73 31.19
N VAL A 331 -9.42 -11.47 30.97
CA VAL A 331 -8.48 -10.33 31.04
C VAL A 331 -7.92 -10.16 32.46
N ALA A 332 -8.63 -10.64 33.49
CA ALA A 332 -8.17 -10.63 34.89
C ALA A 332 -7.20 -11.78 35.26
N ALA A 333 -7.05 -12.82 34.43
CA ALA A 333 -6.21 -13.98 34.74
C ALA A 333 -4.75 -13.84 34.26
N LYS A 334 -4.39 -12.74 33.58
CA LYS A 334 -3.03 -12.49 33.07
C LYS A 334 -1.99 -12.18 34.14
N GLU A 335 -2.39 -11.93 35.39
CA GLU A 335 -1.46 -11.61 36.48
C GLU A 335 -0.90 -12.84 37.21
N ASN A 336 -1.51 -14.02 37.05
CA ASN A 336 -1.09 -15.24 37.74
C ASN A 336 -0.52 -16.28 36.78
N GLY A 337 0.61 -15.98 36.12
CA GLY A 337 1.65 -16.93 35.70
C GLY A 337 1.30 -18.29 35.06
N ASP A 338 0.06 -18.53 34.63
CA ASP A 338 -0.40 -19.82 34.13
C ASP A 338 -0.52 -19.77 32.60
N GLY A 339 -0.01 -20.81 31.94
CA GLY A 339 0.41 -20.83 30.53
C GLY A 339 -0.70 -20.67 29.48
N CYS A 340 -1.32 -19.49 29.41
CA CYS A 340 -2.42 -19.16 28.49
C CYS A 340 -1.93 -18.66 27.12
N GLY A 341 -1.05 -19.43 26.47
CA GLY A 341 -0.43 -19.02 25.19
C GLY A 341 -0.14 -20.14 24.20
N SER A 342 -0.70 -21.34 24.37
CA SER A 342 -0.29 -22.54 23.63
C SER A 342 -1.10 -22.83 22.35
N LYS A 343 -2.14 -22.05 22.03
CA LYS A 343 -3.01 -22.27 20.86
C LYS A 343 -3.43 -20.99 20.13
N TYR A 344 -3.66 -21.11 18.83
CA TYR A 344 -4.21 -20.07 17.96
C TYR A 344 -5.49 -20.52 17.28
N ILE A 345 -6.41 -19.59 17.08
CA ILE A 345 -7.48 -19.70 16.09
C ILE A 345 -6.87 -19.37 14.73
N CYS A 346 -7.00 -20.28 13.79
CA CYS A 346 -6.39 -20.21 12.48
C CYS A 346 -7.44 -20.38 11.38
N ALA A 347 -7.27 -19.71 10.25
CA ALA A 347 -8.06 -19.92 9.04
C ALA A 347 -7.37 -20.90 8.10
N ALA A 348 -8.15 -21.77 7.46
CA ALA A 348 -7.65 -22.71 6.47
C ALA A 348 -7.14 -22.00 5.22
N VAL A 349 -5.99 -22.44 4.72
CA VAL A 349 -5.43 -22.03 3.43
C VAL A 349 -5.27 -23.27 2.57
N ALA A 350 -5.97 -23.31 1.44
CA ALA A 350 -5.96 -24.47 0.55
C ALA A 350 -5.60 -24.05 -0.88
N PRO A 351 -5.04 -24.98 -1.68
CA PRO A 351 -4.79 -24.73 -3.10
C PRO A 351 -6.08 -24.34 -3.83
N SER A 352 -5.99 -23.35 -4.70
CA SER A 352 -7.06 -22.95 -5.61
C SER A 352 -7.02 -23.76 -6.91
N ILE A 353 -7.97 -23.47 -7.81
CA ILE A 353 -8.04 -24.02 -9.17
C ILE A 353 -6.83 -23.56 -10.00
N MET A 354 -6.26 -22.39 -9.67
CA MET A 354 -5.06 -21.87 -10.32
C MET A 354 -3.80 -22.52 -9.73
N VAL A 355 -2.88 -22.94 -10.61
CA VAL A 355 -1.62 -23.59 -10.23
C VAL A 355 -0.79 -22.66 -9.34
N ASP A 356 -0.28 -23.21 -8.22
CA ASP A 356 0.51 -22.51 -7.19
C ASP A 356 -0.22 -21.35 -6.49
N ALA A 357 -1.53 -21.21 -6.70
CA ALA A 357 -2.38 -20.25 -6.03
C ALA A 357 -3.10 -20.87 -4.82
N TYR A 358 -3.32 -20.07 -3.79
CA TYR A 358 -3.94 -20.48 -2.54
C TYR A 358 -5.10 -19.54 -2.20
N GLU A 359 -6.18 -20.10 -1.68
CA GLU A 359 -7.33 -19.38 -1.17
C GLU A 359 -7.35 -19.42 0.37
N LEU A 360 -7.70 -18.28 0.96
CA LEU A 360 -7.89 -18.14 2.40
C LEU A 360 -9.37 -18.30 2.76
N PHE A 361 -9.70 -19.35 3.49
CA PHE A 361 -11.04 -19.64 3.94
C PHE A 361 -11.23 -19.15 5.38
N VAL A 362 -11.46 -17.84 5.55
CA VAL A 362 -11.64 -17.21 6.87
C VAL A 362 -12.82 -17.80 7.67
N SER A 363 -13.83 -18.34 6.98
CA SER A 363 -14.96 -19.04 7.59
C SER A 363 -14.61 -20.44 8.09
N GLN A 364 -13.56 -21.07 7.56
CA GLN A 364 -13.10 -22.38 7.97
C GLN A 364 -12.01 -22.22 9.03
N GLN A 365 -12.45 -21.99 10.27
CA GLN A 365 -11.55 -21.78 11.39
C GLN A 365 -11.27 -23.08 12.14
N ARG A 366 -10.03 -23.26 12.59
CA ARG A 366 -9.61 -24.37 13.44
C ARG A 366 -8.69 -23.86 14.54
N ILE A 367 -8.74 -24.49 15.71
CA ILE A 367 -7.85 -24.17 16.82
C ILE A 367 -6.63 -25.09 16.73
N VAL A 368 -5.44 -24.51 16.65
CA VAL A 368 -4.19 -25.26 16.48
C VAL A 368 -3.20 -24.90 17.57
N ARG A 369 -2.54 -25.93 18.11
CA ARG A 369 -1.52 -25.76 19.13
C ARG A 369 -0.22 -25.29 18.48
N ILE A 370 0.52 -24.43 19.18
CA ILE A 370 1.84 -23.94 18.72
C ILE A 370 2.81 -25.10 18.45
N GLU A 371 2.68 -26.20 19.18
CA GLU A 371 3.54 -27.37 19.00
C GLU A 371 3.41 -28.03 17.63
N ASP A 372 2.20 -28.00 17.05
CA ASP A 372 1.84 -28.58 15.75
C ASP A 372 2.21 -27.66 14.57
N MET A 373 2.79 -26.48 14.83
CA MET A 373 3.28 -25.54 13.82
C MET A 373 4.76 -25.80 13.54
N GLU A 374 5.09 -26.02 12.27
CA GLU A 374 6.44 -26.43 11.84
C GLU A 374 7.30 -25.26 11.42
N ALA A 375 6.76 -24.40 10.55
CA ALA A 375 7.49 -23.33 9.91
C ALA A 375 6.57 -22.19 9.48
N GLU A 376 7.15 -20.99 9.40
CA GLU A 376 6.55 -19.83 8.75
C GLU A 376 6.58 -20.04 7.23
N VAL A 377 5.46 -19.77 6.59
CA VAL A 377 5.34 -19.74 5.12
C VAL A 377 5.12 -18.29 4.73
N LEU A 378 5.84 -17.82 3.71
CA LEU A 378 5.62 -16.50 3.17
C LEU A 378 4.59 -16.62 2.06
N MET A 379 3.48 -15.90 2.20
CA MET A 379 2.43 -15.83 1.19
C MET A 379 2.16 -14.38 0.84
N GLU A 380 2.19 -14.07 -0.45
CA GLU A 380 1.89 -12.75 -0.99
C GLU A 380 0.49 -12.76 -1.62
N TYR A 381 -0.32 -11.75 -1.30
CA TYR A 381 -1.65 -11.61 -1.87
C TYR A 381 -1.60 -10.84 -3.19
N ASP A 382 -1.97 -11.49 -4.29
CA ASP A 382 -2.18 -10.85 -5.58
C ASP A 382 -3.59 -10.25 -5.63
N SER A 383 -3.66 -8.92 -5.63
CA SER A 383 -4.93 -8.20 -5.65
C SER A 383 -5.71 -8.31 -6.97
N ALA A 384 -5.02 -8.56 -8.09
CA ALA A 384 -5.66 -8.67 -9.40
C ALA A 384 -6.31 -10.05 -9.57
N MET A 385 -5.62 -11.11 -9.13
CA MET A 385 -6.13 -12.47 -9.20
C MET A 385 -6.99 -12.88 -8.00
N ARG A 386 -6.89 -12.14 -6.88
CA ARG A 386 -7.55 -12.44 -5.60
C ARG A 386 -7.11 -13.78 -4.98
N TYR A 387 -5.85 -14.16 -5.21
CA TYR A 387 -5.24 -15.36 -4.65
C TYR A 387 -3.96 -15.04 -3.88
N TYR A 388 -3.60 -15.94 -2.98
CA TYR A 388 -2.30 -15.95 -2.32
C TYR A 388 -1.32 -16.81 -3.10
N PHE A 389 -0.07 -16.40 -3.19
CA PHE A 389 1.00 -17.18 -3.79
C PHE A 389 2.11 -17.37 -2.77
N MET A 390 2.65 -18.59 -2.70
CA MET A 390 3.83 -18.86 -1.88
C MET A 390 5.06 -18.17 -2.48
N THR A 391 5.81 -17.45 -1.65
CA THR A 391 7.12 -16.92 -2.00
C THR A 391 8.21 -17.83 -1.44
N VAL A 392 9.20 -18.14 -2.28
CA VAL A 392 10.36 -19.01 -1.93
C VAL A 392 11.33 -18.25 -1.03
#